data_AF-A0A7Y4U8H7-F1
#
_entry.id   AF-A0A7Y4U8H7-F1
#
_cell.length_a   1.000
_cell.length_b   1.000
_cell.length_c   1.000
_cell.angle_alpha   90.00
_cell.angle_beta   90.00
_cell.angle_gamma   90.00
#
_symmetry.space_group_name_H-M   'P 1'
#
loop_
_entity.id
_entity.type
_entity.pdbx_description
1 polymer ?
#
loop_
_entity_poly.entity_id
_entity_poly.type
_entity_poly.pdbx_seq_one_letter_code
_entity_poly.pdbx_strand_id
1 'polypeptide(L)'
;SATGQGPAAALALRVKGDGSQSYEPVAEYNGNQVVCKPIDLGPASDQVFLVLYGTGLRYRQNLSLVVTTLGGNVTGDVLYVGAAPGFTGLDQVNVRIPRTLIGRSEIDVALMAEGKAANVVRVNVQ
;
A
#
# COMPACT_ATOMS: atom_id res chain seq x y z
N SER A 1 19.00 12.00 -0.93
CA SER A 1 18.79 10.88 0.00
C SER A 1 17.31 10.78 0.30
N ALA A 2 16.64 9.70 -0.12
CA ALA A 2 15.22 9.50 0.15
C ALA A 2 15.06 9.12 1.63
N THR A 3 14.41 9.97 2.42
CA THR A 3 14.24 9.82 3.87
C THR A 3 13.35 8.63 4.28
N GLY A 4 12.88 7.82 3.33
CA GLY A 4 11.94 6.73 3.59
C GLY A 4 10.54 7.19 4.03
N GLN A 5 10.28 8.50 4.05
CA GLN A 5 9.04 9.16 4.52
C GLN A 5 8.25 9.84 3.38
N GLY A 6 8.59 9.51 2.13
CA GLY A 6 7.93 10.01 0.93
C GLY A 6 6.75 9.13 0.49
N PRO A 7 6.26 9.33 -0.74
CA PRO A 7 5.25 8.46 -1.33
C PRO A 7 5.68 6.99 -1.30
N ALA A 8 4.73 6.10 -1.04
CA ALA A 8 4.98 4.66 -0.98
C ALA A 8 5.51 4.13 -2.32
N ALA A 9 6.52 3.26 -2.26
CA ALA A 9 6.88 2.41 -3.39
C ALA A 9 5.79 1.34 -3.56
N ALA A 10 4.76 1.67 -4.35
CA ALA A 10 3.59 0.81 -4.48
C ALA A 10 2.81 1.04 -5.78
N LEU A 11 1.88 0.14 -6.05
CA LEU A 11 0.80 0.31 -7.02
C LEU A 11 -0.55 0.18 -6.32
N ALA A 12 -1.58 0.82 -6.84
CA ALA A 12 -2.96 0.53 -6.50
C ALA A 12 -3.49 -0.53 -7.48
N LEU A 13 -3.84 -1.71 -6.97
CA LEU A 13 -4.57 -2.73 -7.71
C LEU A 13 -6.06 -2.51 -7.46
N ARG A 14 -6.79 -2.16 -8.51
CA ARG A 14 -8.24 -2.12 -8.52
C ARG A 14 -8.78 -3.45 -9.05
N VAL A 15 -9.67 -4.05 -8.28
CA VAL A 15 -10.51 -5.18 -8.70
C VAL A 15 -11.94 -4.66 -8.78
N LYS A 16 -12.49 -4.58 -9.99
CA LYS A 16 -13.84 -4.07 -10.22
C LYS A 16 -14.89 -5.11 -9.85
N GLY A 17 -16.15 -4.68 -9.74
CA GLY A 17 -17.28 -5.57 -9.46
C GLY A 17 -17.45 -6.73 -10.46
N ASP A 18 -16.96 -6.58 -11.68
CA ASP A 18 -16.94 -7.63 -12.72
C ASP A 18 -15.72 -8.56 -12.66
N GLY A 19 -14.83 -8.35 -11.68
CA GLY A 19 -13.59 -9.11 -11.50
C GLY A 19 -12.42 -8.64 -12.36
N SER A 20 -12.61 -7.68 -13.26
CA SER A 20 -11.52 -7.10 -14.04
C SER A 20 -10.53 -6.35 -13.14
N GLN A 21 -9.25 -6.40 -13.52
CA GLN A 21 -8.15 -5.85 -12.72
C GLN A 21 -7.40 -4.76 -13.47
N SER A 22 -7.04 -3.69 -12.76
CA SER A 22 -6.16 -2.64 -13.28
C SER A 22 -5.16 -2.18 -12.22
N TYR A 23 -3.96 -1.83 -12.67
CA TYR A 23 -2.90 -1.28 -11.83
C TYR A 23 -2.73 0.20 -12.10
N GLU A 24 -2.70 1.00 -11.05
CA GLU A 24 -2.61 2.45 -11.09
C GLU A 24 -1.40 2.91 -10.25
N PRO A 25 -0.62 3.92 -10.70
CA PRO A 25 0.47 4.46 -9.89
C PRO A 25 -0.07 5.24 -8.69
N VAL A 26 0.58 5.12 -7.53
CA VAL A 26 0.22 5.89 -6.30
C VAL A 26 1.13 7.08 -6.06
N ALA A 27 2.13 7.26 -6.92
CA ALA A 27 3.10 8.34 -6.86
C ALA A 27 3.43 8.81 -8.27
N GLU A 28 3.73 10.10 -8.41
CA GLU A 28 4.12 10.70 -9.68
C GLU A 28 5.19 11.78 -9.48
N TYR A 29 5.96 12.05 -10.53
CA TYR A 29 6.93 13.14 -10.53
C TYR A 29 6.27 14.41 -11.08
N ASN A 30 6.23 15.47 -10.27
CA ASN A 30 5.57 16.73 -10.65
C ASN A 30 6.50 17.73 -11.36
N GLY A 31 7.67 17.29 -11.82
CA GLY A 31 8.71 18.16 -12.39
C GLY A 31 9.75 18.64 -11.38
N ASN A 32 9.50 18.51 -10.08
CA ASN A 32 10.45 18.88 -9.02
C ASN A 32 10.72 17.71 -8.06
N GLN A 33 9.66 17.00 -7.62
CA GLN A 33 9.75 15.93 -6.65
C GLN A 33 8.72 14.84 -6.92
N VAL A 34 8.91 13.68 -6.27
CA VAL A 34 7.92 12.61 -6.26
C VAL A 34 6.85 12.95 -5.22
N VAL A 35 5.58 12.99 -5.64
CA VAL A 35 4.41 13.31 -4.80
C VAL A 35 3.40 12.16 -4.82
N CYS A 36 2.51 12.08 -3.83
CA CYS A 36 1.44 11.10 -3.82
C CYS A 36 0.40 11.45 -4.88
N LYS A 37 0.09 10.49 -5.76
CA LYS A 37 -1.02 10.59 -6.70
C LYS A 37 -2.31 10.16 -6.00
N PRO A 38 -3.42 10.92 -6.10
CA PRO A 38 -4.69 10.53 -5.48
C PRO A 38 -5.19 9.17 -5.99
N ILE A 39 -5.58 8.30 -5.06
CA ILE A 39 -6.20 7.00 -5.30
C ILE A 39 -7.71 7.16 -5.10
N ASP A 40 -8.48 7.06 -6.17
CA ASP A 40 -9.95 7.01 -6.11
C ASP A 40 -10.41 5.58 -5.78
N LEU A 41 -11.23 5.39 -4.74
CA LEU A 41 -11.75 4.05 -4.41
C LEU A 41 -12.95 3.62 -5.27
N GLY A 42 -13.44 4.49 -6.16
CA GLY A 42 -14.49 4.22 -7.12
C GLY A 42 -15.82 3.80 -6.47
N PRO A 43 -16.70 3.12 -7.23
CA PRO A 43 -17.96 2.57 -6.73
C PRO A 43 -17.77 1.57 -5.59
N ALA A 44 -18.82 1.33 -4.81
CA ALA A 44 -18.78 0.37 -3.69
C ALA A 44 -18.53 -1.09 -4.11
N SER A 45 -18.77 -1.42 -5.37
CA SER A 45 -18.45 -2.74 -5.96
C SER A 45 -16.96 -2.98 -6.15
N ASP A 46 -16.16 -1.91 -6.20
CA ASP A 46 -14.74 -2.00 -6.45
C ASP A 46 -13.97 -2.21 -5.14
N GLN A 47 -12.91 -3.00 -5.23
CA GLN A 47 -11.94 -3.17 -4.16
C GLN A 47 -10.58 -2.66 -4.63
N VAL A 48 -9.98 -1.79 -3.83
CA VAL A 48 -8.65 -1.26 -4.12
C VAL A 48 -7.67 -1.76 -3.07
N PHE A 49 -6.54 -2.28 -3.56
CA PHE A 49 -5.47 -2.82 -2.76
C PHE A 49 -4.20 -2.02 -3.01
N LEU A 50 -3.52 -1.64 -1.95
CA LEU A 50 -2.16 -1.13 -2.02
C LEU A 50 -1.20 -2.32 -2.13
N VAL A 51 -0.50 -2.40 -3.25
CA VAL A 51 0.57 -3.36 -3.53
C VAL A 51 1.89 -2.71 -3.14
N LEU A 52 2.24 -2.84 -1.86
CA LEU A 52 3.46 -2.28 -1.28
C LEU A 52 4.67 -3.12 -1.64
N TYR A 53 5.78 -2.47 -1.98
CA TYR A 53 7.05 -3.14 -2.20
C TYR A 53 8.04 -2.85 -1.07
N GLY A 54 8.75 -3.88 -0.64
CA GLY A 54 9.75 -3.81 0.42
C GLY A 54 10.75 -4.96 0.36
N THR A 55 11.51 -5.16 1.42
CA THR A 55 12.51 -6.23 1.51
C THR A 55 12.49 -6.88 2.89
N GLY A 56 12.75 -8.18 2.98
CA GLY A 56 12.87 -8.92 4.25
C GLY A 56 11.55 -9.31 4.91
N LEU A 57 10.42 -9.12 4.23
CA LEU A 57 9.06 -9.44 4.67
C LEU A 57 8.65 -10.88 4.31
N ARG A 58 9.27 -11.51 3.30
CA ARG A 58 8.93 -12.89 2.86
C ARG A 58 9.30 -13.98 3.86
N TYR A 59 10.20 -13.70 4.80
CA TYR A 59 10.71 -14.67 5.78
C TYR A 59 9.95 -14.66 7.12
N ARG A 60 8.77 -14.02 7.15
CA ARG A 60 7.87 -14.05 8.30
C ARG A 60 7.40 -15.47 8.64
N GLN A 61 7.19 -15.72 9.92
CA GLN A 61 6.63 -16.95 10.48
C GLN A 61 5.12 -17.08 10.18
N ASN A 62 4.37 -15.97 10.25
CA ASN A 62 2.92 -15.99 10.03
C ASN A 62 2.41 -14.66 9.41
N LEU A 63 1.36 -14.73 8.59
CA LEU A 63 0.74 -13.56 7.95
C LEU A 63 0.01 -12.70 8.98
N SER A 64 -0.58 -13.33 10.00
CA SER A 64 -1.30 -12.63 11.08
C SER A 64 -0.40 -11.72 11.92
N LEU A 65 0.93 -11.86 11.82
CA LEU A 65 1.92 -11.02 12.49
C LEU A 65 2.34 -9.82 11.64
N VAL A 66 1.76 -9.65 10.44
CA VAL A 66 1.92 -8.46 9.62
C VAL A 66 0.69 -7.59 9.74
N VAL A 67 0.86 -6.45 10.41
CA VAL A 67 -0.21 -5.48 10.69
C VAL A 67 0.09 -4.21 9.91
N THR A 68 -0.94 -3.65 9.28
CA THR A 68 -0.85 -2.35 8.63
C THR A 68 -1.83 -1.37 9.28
N THR A 69 -1.32 -0.18 9.63
CA THR A 69 -2.11 0.95 10.09
C THR A 69 -2.08 2.05 9.05
N LEU A 70 -3.26 2.54 8.68
CA LEU A 70 -3.51 3.57 7.68
C LEU A 70 -4.09 4.81 8.38
N GLY A 71 -3.50 5.98 8.13
CA GLY A 71 -3.92 7.24 8.73
C GLY A 71 -3.88 7.23 10.26
N GLY A 72 -3.02 6.41 10.87
CA GLY A 72 -2.78 6.34 12.31
C GLY A 72 -3.81 5.54 13.12
N ASN A 73 -5.00 5.25 12.58
CA ASN A 73 -6.07 4.59 13.35
C ASN A 73 -6.91 3.55 12.60
N VAL A 74 -6.73 3.38 11.29
CA VAL A 74 -7.47 2.39 10.50
C VAL A 74 -6.57 1.19 10.24
N THR A 75 -7.02 -0.01 10.59
CA THR A 75 -6.29 -1.24 10.22
C THR A 75 -6.62 -1.60 8.77
N GLY A 76 -5.59 -1.82 7.94
CA GLY A 76 -5.75 -2.34 6.59
C GLY A 76 -5.69 -3.86 6.56
N ASP A 77 -6.57 -4.51 5.78
CA ASP A 77 -6.57 -5.98 5.65
C ASP A 77 -5.35 -6.42 4.85
N VAL A 78 -4.36 -7.04 5.50
CA VAL A 78 -3.18 -7.62 4.84
C VAL A 78 -3.54 -8.99 4.26
N LEU A 79 -3.67 -9.08 2.94
CA LEU A 79 -4.12 -10.29 2.25
C LEU A 79 -3.00 -11.13 1.68
N TYR A 80 -1.83 -10.52 1.46
CA TYR A 80 -0.68 -11.22 0.92
C TYR A 80 0.61 -10.56 1.40
N VAL A 81 1.61 -11.38 1.68
CA VAL A 81 2.99 -10.95 1.92
C VAL A 81 3.90 -12.07 1.40
N GLY A 82 4.76 -11.77 0.44
CA GLY A 82 5.64 -12.77 -0.18
C GLY A 82 6.57 -12.16 -1.22
N ALA A 83 7.22 -13.01 -2.01
CA ALA A 83 8.08 -12.55 -3.09
C ALA A 83 7.25 -11.82 -4.17
N ALA A 84 7.70 -10.64 -4.58
CA ALA A 84 7.11 -9.94 -5.71
C ALA A 84 7.41 -10.71 -7.01
N PRO A 85 6.41 -11.02 -7.85
CA PRO A 85 6.63 -11.71 -9.12
C PRO A 85 7.60 -10.93 -10.02
N GLY A 86 8.60 -11.62 -10.58
CA GLY A 86 9.54 -11.03 -11.55
C GLY A 86 10.70 -10.21 -10.96
N PHE A 87 10.76 -10.03 -9.63
CA PHE A 87 11.83 -9.27 -8.97
C PHE A 87 12.55 -10.10 -7.90
N THR A 88 13.80 -10.49 -8.16
CA THR A 88 14.64 -11.17 -7.16
C THR A 88 14.96 -10.21 -6.01
N GLY A 89 14.63 -10.61 -4.78
CA GLY A 89 14.92 -9.84 -3.56
C GLY A 89 13.84 -8.81 -3.15
N LEU A 90 12.82 -8.55 -3.98
CA LEU A 90 11.72 -7.65 -3.65
C LEU A 90 10.52 -8.42 -3.07
N ASP A 91 10.01 -7.94 -1.95
CA ASP A 91 8.81 -8.45 -1.31
C ASP A 91 7.61 -7.57 -1.63
N GLN A 92 6.46 -8.20 -1.75
CA GLN A 92 5.18 -7.56 -2.00
C GLN A 92 4.27 -7.78 -0.80
N VAL A 93 3.55 -6.74 -0.41
CA VAL A 93 2.45 -6.79 0.55
C VAL A 93 1.19 -6.22 -0.09
N ASN A 94 0.10 -6.99 -0.07
CA ASN A 94 -1.20 -6.50 -0.54
C ASN A 94 -2.06 -6.13 0.64
N VAL A 95 -2.43 -4.86 0.73
CA VAL A 95 -3.27 -4.31 1.80
C VAL A 95 -4.55 -3.76 1.18
N ARG A 96 -5.72 -4.22 1.62
CA ARG A 96 -6.98 -3.58 1.20
C ARG A 96 -7.08 -2.19 1.81
N ILE A 97 -7.44 -1.18 1.02
CA ILE A 97 -7.70 0.17 1.50
C ILE A 97 -9.16 0.24 1.97
N PRO A 98 -9.44 0.45 3.28
CA PRO A 98 -10.81 0.56 3.75
C PRO A 98 -11.48 1.84 3.24
N ARG A 99 -12.76 1.74 2.87
CA ARG A 99 -13.54 2.87 2.34
C ARG A 99 -13.75 4.01 3.35
N THR A 100 -13.48 3.78 4.64
CA THR A 100 -13.48 4.81 5.69
C THR A 100 -12.37 5.85 5.52
N LEU A 101 -11.43 5.64 4.58
CA LEU A 101 -10.34 6.54 4.26
C LEU A 101 -10.64 7.49 3.08
N ILE A 102 -11.79 7.33 2.41
CA ILE A 102 -12.23 8.24 1.32
C ILE A 102 -12.24 9.69 1.85
N GLY A 103 -11.71 10.61 1.05
CA GLY A 103 -11.58 12.02 1.37
C GLY A 103 -10.51 12.40 2.39
N ARG A 104 -9.70 11.46 2.90
CA ARG A 104 -8.64 11.76 3.90
C ARG A 104 -7.38 12.39 3.30
N SER A 105 -7.26 12.47 1.98
CA SER A 105 -6.08 12.99 1.29
C SER A 105 -4.81 12.21 1.64
N GLU A 106 -3.66 12.88 1.87
CA GLU A 106 -2.43 12.20 2.29
C GLU A 106 -2.56 11.58 3.67
N ILE A 107 -2.29 10.28 3.75
CA ILE A 107 -2.26 9.50 4.99
C ILE A 107 -0.96 8.72 5.11
N ASP A 108 -0.54 8.49 6.35
CA ASP A 108 0.56 7.59 6.66
C ASP A 108 0.14 6.12 6.51
N VAL A 109 1.08 5.32 6.00
CA VAL A 109 1.02 3.87 5.94
C VAL A 109 2.16 3.33 6.79
N ALA A 110 1.79 2.74 7.93
CA ALA A 110 2.72 2.10 8.84
C ALA A 110 2.53 0.59 8.79
N LEU A 111 3.60 -0.14 8.51
CA LEU A 111 3.61 -1.59 8.51
C LEU A 111 4.48 -2.10 9.66
N MET A 112 3.97 -3.09 10.38
CA MET A 112 4.71 -3.84 11.40
C MET A 112 4.70 -5.30 11.02
N ALA A 113 5.89 -5.92 10.95
CA ALA A 113 6.04 -7.35 10.73
C ALA A 113 6.77 -7.97 11.93
N GLU A 114 6.12 -8.89 12.62
CA GLU A 114 6.72 -9.63 13.76
C GLU A 114 7.30 -8.71 14.86
N GLY A 115 6.58 -7.62 15.17
CA GLY A 115 6.99 -6.64 16.17
C GLY A 115 8.08 -5.66 15.69
N LYS A 116 8.51 -5.75 14.43
CA LYS A 116 9.45 -4.79 13.82
C LYS A 116 8.70 -3.81 12.93
N ALA A 117 8.85 -2.51 13.23
CA ALA A 117 8.30 -1.45 12.39
C ALA A 117 9.12 -1.29 11.11
N ALA A 118 8.42 -1.17 9.98
CA ALA A 118 8.99 -0.71 8.72
C ALA A 118 9.00 0.84 8.67
N ASN A 119 9.59 1.40 7.63
CA ASN A 119 9.51 2.84 7.37
C ASN A 119 8.06 3.26 7.12
N VAL A 120 7.65 4.38 7.72
CA VAL A 120 6.34 4.99 7.46
C VAL A 120 6.40 5.73 6.13
N VAL A 121 5.51 5.38 5.21
CA VAL A 121 5.39 5.99 3.87
C VAL A 121 4.02 6.63 3.70
N ARG A 122 3.82 7.43 2.66
CA ARG A 122 2.56 8.15 2.42
C ARG A 122 1.84 7.69 1.16
N VAL A 123 0.51 7.75 1.20
CA VAL A 123 -0.39 7.62 0.03
C VAL A 123 -1.49 8.66 0.11
N ASN A 124 -2.09 9.02 -1.02
CA ASN A 124 -3.22 9.94 -1.06
C ASN A 124 -4.50 9.18 -1.41
N VAL A 125 -5.52 9.25 -0.56
CA VAL A 125 -6.83 8.60 -0.75
C VAL A 125 -7.92 9.65 -0.85
N GLN A 126 -8.70 9.62 -1.93
CA GLN A 126 -9.78 10.56 -2.20
C GLN A 126 -11.14 9.87 -2.24
#